data_AF-A0A661I999-F1
#
_entry.id   AF-A0A661I999-F1
#
_cell.length_a   1.000
_cell.length_b   1.000
_cell.length_c   1.000
_cell.angle_alpha   90.00
_cell.angle_beta   90.00
_cell.angle_gamma   90.00
#
_symmetry.space_group_name_H-M   'P 1'
#
loop_
_entity.id
_entity.type
_entity.pdbx_description
1 polymer ?
#
loop_
_entity_poly.entity_id
_entity_poly.type
_entity_poly.pdbx_seq_one_letter_code
_entity_poly.pdbx_strand_id
1 'polypeptide(L)' 'MKIIYNPIFGNELLQIVNRIAKDKPNASVKFALELEESILNIPIFPFKYKPSSYFDDKNVRDITYKNIQ' A
#
# COMPACT_ATOMS: atom_id res chain seq x y z
N MET A 1 0.49 17.20 -5.29
CA MET A 1 -0.54 16.16 -5.53
C MET A 1 -1.30 15.92 -4.24
N LYS A 2 -2.61 15.64 -4.29
CA LYS A 2 -3.42 15.25 -3.13
C LYS A 2 -3.65 13.75 -3.16
N ILE A 3 -3.46 13.08 -2.03
CA ILE A 3 -3.77 11.64 -1.89
C ILE A 3 -5.26 11.51 -1.55
N ILE A 4 -5.96 10.64 -2.27
CA ILE A 4 -7.37 10.32 -2.04
C ILE A 4 -7.45 8.79 -1.94
N TYR A 5 -7.97 8.31 -0.81
CA TYR A 5 -8.12 6.88 -0.57
C TYR A 5 -9.48 6.40 -1.05
N ASN A 6 -9.49 5.27 -1.76
CA ASN A 6 -10.72 4.56 -2.05
C ASN A 6 -11.27 3.94 -0.75
N PRO A 7 -12.57 4.07 -0.41
CA PRO A 7 -13.15 3.43 0.77
C PRO A 7 -12.94 1.90 0.81
N ILE A 8 -12.95 1.24 -0.35
CA ILE A 8 -12.67 -0.20 -0.48
C ILE A 8 -11.25 -0.50 -0.01
N PHE A 9 -10.27 0.29 -0.44
CA PHE A 9 -8.87 0.15 -0.02
C PHE A 9 -8.73 0.23 1.51
N GLY A 10 -9.42 1.18 2.16
CA GLY A 10 -9.40 1.30 3.62
C GLY A 10 -9.93 0.05 4.34
N ASN A 11 -11.04 -0.49 3.85
CA ASN A 11 -11.64 -1.71 4.41
C ASN A 11 -10.75 -2.95 4.21
N GLU A 12 -10.18 -3.11 3.02
CA GLU A 12 -9.27 -4.22 2.71
C GLU A 12 -7.98 -4.14 3.54
N LEU A 13 -7.41 -2.94 3.66
CA LEU A 13 -6.23 -2.72 4.51
C LEU A 13 -6.52 -3.09 5.97
N LEU A 14 -7.67 -2.68 6.51
CA LEU A 14 -8.07 -3.02 7.87
C LEU A 14 -8.22 -4.54 8.06
N GLN A 15 -8.77 -5.26 7.08
CA GLN A 15 -8.87 -6.72 7.12
C GLN A 15 -7.49 -7.39 7.14
N ILE A 16 -6.55 -6.93 6.32
CA ILE A 16 -5.18 -7.44 6.27
C ILE A 16 -4.46 -7.19 7.60
N VAL A 17 -4.51 -5.96 8.11
CA VAL A 17 -3.89 -5.58 9.39
C VAL A 17 -4.45 -6.43 10.53
N ASN A 18 -5.78 -6.57 10.62
CA ASN A 18 -6.43 -7.40 11.63
C ASN A 18 -6.07 -8.89 11.49
N ARG A 19 -5.87 -9.38 10.26
CA ARG A 19 -5.44 -10.76 10.03
C ARG A 19 -4.02 -11.00 10.53
N ILE A 20 -3.09 -10.09 10.25
CA ILE A 20 -1.71 -10.17 10.73
C ILE A 20 -1.68 -10.04 12.26
N ALA A 21 -2.48 -9.13 12.83
CA ALA A 21 -2.52 -8.84 14.25
C ALA A 21 -2.93 -10.06 15.11
N LYS A 22 -3.76 -10.96 14.55
CA LYS A 22 -4.15 -12.21 15.23
C LYS A 22 -2.96 -13.13 15.54
N ASP A 23 -1.89 -13.06 14.75
CA ASP A 23 -0.66 -13.87 14.92
C ASP A 23 0.48 -13.02 15.49
N LYS A 24 0.74 -11.84 14.90
CA LYS A 24 1.88 -10.97 15.22
C LYS A 24 1.46 -9.50 15.25
N PRO A 25 0.95 -8.98 16.38
CA PRO A 25 0.52 -7.58 16.53
C PRO A 25 1.60 -6.55 16.14
N ASN A 26 2.86 -6.78 16.53
CA ASN A 26 3.93 -5.85 16.17
C ASN A 26 4.19 -5.83 14.65
N ALA A 27 4.04 -6.97 13.97
CA ALA A 27 4.17 -7.05 12.52
C ALA A 27 3.02 -6.34 11.80
N SER A 28 1.80 -6.37 12.35
CA SER A 28 0.66 -5.66 11.75
C SER A 28 0.83 -4.14 11.82
N VAL A 29 1.33 -3.63 12.95
CA VAL A 29 1.63 -2.20 13.11
C VAL A 29 2.75 -1.79 12.17
N LYS A 30 3.85 -2.55 12.12
CA LYS A 30 4.96 -2.29 11.21
C LYS A 30 4.52 -2.26 9.74
N PHE A 31 3.72 -3.23 9.32
CA PHE A 31 3.15 -3.29 7.98
C PHE A 31 2.35 -2.02 7.63
N ALA A 32 1.45 -1.60 8.53
CA ALA A 32 0.62 -0.42 8.31
C ALA A 32 1.46 0.87 8.17
N LEU A 33 2.44 1.05 9.04
CA LEU A 33 3.32 2.23 9.02
C LEU A 33 4.19 2.30 7.75
N GLU A 34 4.80 1.19 7.36
CA GLU A 34 5.65 1.15 6.16
C GLU A 34 4.84 1.32 4.86
N LEU A 35 3.60 0.82 4.83
CA LEU A 35 2.69 1.06 3.72
C LEU A 35 2.28 2.54 3.65
N GLU A 36 1.91 3.15 4.79
CA GLU A 36 1.57 4.57 4.86
C GLU A 36 2.73 5.45 4.41
N GLU A 37 3.95 5.19 4.89
CA GLU A 37 5.15 5.89 4.44
C GLU A 37 5.36 5.76 2.93
N SER A 38 5.14 4.57 2.36
CA SER A 38 5.23 4.34 0.92
C SER A 38 4.22 5.19 0.14
N ILE A 39 2.98 5.29 0.65
CA ILE A 39 1.90 6.08 0.02
C ILE A 39 2.20 7.58 0.11
N LEU A 40 2.64 8.06 1.27
CA LEU A 40 2.99 9.47 1.49
C LEU A 40 4.18 9.94 0.63
N ASN A 41 5.03 9.01 0.20
CA ASN A 41 6.16 9.30 -0.71
C ASN A 41 5.76 9.36 -2.20
N ILE A 42 4.55 8.94 -2.59
CA ILE A 42 4.10 8.96 -3.99
C ILE A 42 4.17 10.37 -4.60
N PRO A 43 3.69 11.45 -3.95
CA PRO A 43 3.79 12.80 -4.51
C PRO A 43 5.22 13.28 -4.76
N ILE A 44 6.19 12.76 -4.01
CA ILE A 44 7.61 13.12 -4.13
C ILE A 44 8.24 12.36 -5.32
N PHE A 45 7.86 11.09 -5.50
CA PHE A 45 8.37 10.24 -6.57
C PHE A 45 7.24 9.57 -7.36
N PRO A 46 6.48 10.33 -8.17
CA PRO A 46 5.25 9.83 -8.82
C PRO A 46 5.49 8.69 -9.81
N PHE A 47 6.71 8.52 -10.30
CA PHE A 47 7.10 7.47 -11.25
C PHE A 47 7.94 6.34 -10.63
N LYS A 48 8.09 6.31 -9.31
CA LYS A 48 8.87 5.27 -8.58
C LYS A 48 8.35 3.87 -8.84
N TYR A 49 7.03 3.72 -8.94
CA TYR A 49 6.36 2.44 -9.11
C TYR A 49 6.14 2.13 -10.58
N LYS A 50 6.23 0.85 -10.94
CA LYS A 50 6.07 0.41 -12.34
C LYS A 50 4.62 0.63 -12.81
N PRO A 51 4.38 0.94 -14.09
CA PRO A 51 3.06 0.83 -14.69
C PRO A 51 2.49 -0.56 -14.44
N SER A 52 1.18 -0.62 -14.19
CA SER A 52 0.50 -1.89 -13.97
C SER A 52 0.45 -2.70 -15.27
N SER A 53 0.75 -4.00 -15.20
CA SER A 53 0.60 -4.90 -16.35
C SER A 53 -0.86 -5.36 -16.54
N TYR A 54 -1.75 -5.03 -15.60
CA TYR A 54 -3.15 -5.47 -15.59
C TYR A 54 -4.09 -4.45 -16.23
N PHE A 55 -3.62 -3.23 -16.50
CA PHE A 55 -4.42 -2.13 -17.04
C PHE A 55 -3.69 -1.50 -18.23
N ASP A 56 -4.42 -1.22 -19.31
CA ASP A 56 -3.93 -0.41 -20.43
C ASP A 56 -4.01 1.10 -20.12
N ASP A 57 -3.48 1.50 -18.95
CA ASP A 57 -3.42 2.89 -18.51
C ASP A 57 -2.07 3.16 -17.85
N LYS A 58 -1.25 4.01 -18.49
CA LYS A 58 0.07 4.43 -18.02
C LYS A 58 0.07 5.15 -16.66
N ASN A 59 -1.10 5.62 -16.21
CA ASN A 59 -1.28 6.31 -14.94
C ASN A 59 -1.60 5.34 -13.79
N VAL A 60 -2.02 4.11 -14.10
CA VAL A 60 -2.21 3.04 -13.10
C VAL A 60 -0.86 2.36 -12.84
N ARG A 61 -0.44 2.31 -11.58
CA ARG A 61 0.88 1.82 -11.17
C ARG A 61 0.78 0.85 -10.01
N ASP A 62 1.61 -0.17 -10.03
CA ASP A 62 1.60 -1.24 -9.03
C ASP A 62 2.65 -0.99 -7.93
N ILE A 63 2.19 -0.98 -6.68
CA ILE A 63 3.04 -0.99 -5.50
C ILE A 63 3.08 -2.41 -4.95
N THR A 64 4.27 -2.98 -4.84
CA THR A 64 4.47 -4.26 -4.16
C THR A 64 5.12 -4.00 -2.81
N TYR A 65 4.42 -4.32 -1.72
CA TYR A 65 5.03 -4.37 -0.39
C TYR A 65 6.00 -5.56 -0.36
N LYS A 66 7.29 -5.30 -0.16
CA LYS A 66 8.34 -6.35 -0.22
C LYS A 66 8.14 -7.40 0.88
N ASN A 67 8.52 -8.63 0.56
CA ASN A 67 8.47 -9.80 1.46
C ASN A 67 9.01 -9.46 2.84
N ILE A 68 8.20 -9.77 3.86
CA ILE A 68 8.65 -9.96 5.24
C ILE A 68 9.68 -11.09 5.17
N GLN A 69 10.97 -10.75 5.16
CA GLN A 69 12.07 -11.69 5.23
C GLN A 69 12.30 -12.11 6.69
#